data_AF-I1BNV4-F1
#
_entry.id   AF-I1BNV4-F1
#
_cell.length_a   1.000
_cell.length_b   1.000
_cell.length_c   1.000
_cell.angle_alpha   90.00
_cell.angle_beta   90.00
_cell.angle_gamma   90.00
#
_symmetry.space_group_name_H-M   'P 1'
#
loop_
_entity.id
_entity.type
_entity.pdbx_description
1 polymer ?
#
loop_
_entity_poly.entity_id
_entity_poly.type
_entity_poly.pdbx_seq_one_letter_code
_entity_poly.pdbx_strand_id
1 'polypeptide(L)'
;MTLIEDVEDYLFDQKYISSEVQSQLHEGYKLHPLRSKDYYRGYLQVLSVLTEVGHHTTETWNTQFQYMKKHNDTYYTVTITDEEHDRIAATGTILIEHKFVHKNGIVGHIEDIAVDSSHQGKKLGLRIIEALKFIAQQTGCYKGFDDIYMKH
;
A
#
# COMPACT_ATOMS: atom_id res chain seq x y z
N MET A 1 -17.46 -0.42 31.40
CA MET A 1 -17.69 -1.12 30.13
C MET A 1 -17.82 -0.05 29.06
N THR A 2 -16.68 0.46 28.61
CA THR A 2 -16.62 1.42 27.50
C THR A 2 -16.54 0.56 26.26
N LEU A 3 -17.53 0.67 25.36
CA LEU A 3 -17.42 0.14 24.02
C LEU A 3 -16.22 0.87 23.40
N ILE A 4 -15.06 0.22 23.37
CA ILE A 4 -13.95 0.68 22.55
C ILE A 4 -14.50 0.52 21.14
N GLU A 5 -14.86 1.64 20.51
CA GLU A 5 -15.14 1.62 19.08
C GLU A 5 -13.97 0.91 18.43
N ASP A 6 -14.27 -0.13 17.66
CA ASP A 6 -13.30 -0.94 16.96
C ASP A 6 -12.78 -0.10 15.77
N VAL A 7 -12.07 0.99 16.09
CA VAL A 7 -11.65 2.02 15.16
C VAL A 7 -10.62 1.40 14.23
N GLU A 8 -10.94 1.41 12.95
CA GLU A 8 -10.00 1.03 11.91
C GLU A 8 -9.00 2.16 11.68
N ASP A 9 -7.74 1.76 11.65
CA ASP A 9 -6.61 2.67 11.55
C ASP A 9 -6.02 2.62 10.14
N TYR A 10 -5.73 3.78 9.56
CA TYR A 10 -4.92 3.87 8.35
C TYR A 10 -3.43 3.85 8.69
N LEU A 11 -2.63 3.24 7.81
CA LEU A 11 -1.17 3.19 7.93
C LEU A 11 -0.53 4.59 7.83
N PHE A 12 -1.07 5.44 6.96
CA PHE A 12 -0.63 6.82 6.75
C PHE A 12 -1.81 7.74 6.38
N ASP A 13 -1.56 9.04 6.31
CA ASP A 13 -2.56 10.08 6.03
C ASP A 13 -3.14 9.95 4.61
N GLN A 14 -4.48 9.99 4.49
CA GLN A 14 -5.17 9.83 3.22
C GLN A 14 -4.86 10.91 2.17
N LYS A 15 -4.24 12.04 2.55
CA LYS A 15 -3.76 13.05 1.58
C LYS A 15 -2.81 12.49 0.52
N TYR A 16 -2.17 11.35 0.82
CA TYR A 16 -1.26 10.65 -0.09
C TYR A 16 -1.99 9.71 -1.07
N ILE A 17 -3.32 9.61 -1.01
CA ILE A 17 -4.13 8.84 -1.95
C ILE A 17 -4.57 9.73 -3.10
N SER A 18 -4.19 9.36 -4.33
CA SER A 18 -4.54 10.12 -5.53
C SER A 18 -6.03 9.98 -5.86
N SER A 19 -6.77 11.09 -5.80
CA SER A 19 -8.17 11.16 -6.25
C SER A 19 -8.31 10.85 -7.74
N GLU A 20 -7.29 11.21 -8.54
CA GLU A 20 -7.26 10.89 -9.97
C GLU A 20 -7.18 9.38 -10.18
N VAL A 21 -6.25 8.69 -9.52
CA VAL A 21 -6.13 7.22 -9.64
C VAL A 21 -7.40 6.53 -9.13
N GLN A 22 -7.96 6.99 -8.01
CA GLN A 22 -9.23 6.49 -7.48
C GLN A 22 -10.37 6.62 -8.50
N SER A 23 -10.45 7.74 -9.24
CA SER A 23 -11.49 7.94 -10.26
C SER A 23 -11.37 7.04 -11.49
N GLN A 24 -10.18 6.44 -11.70
CA GLN A 24 -9.89 5.56 -12.82
C GLN A 24 -10.08 4.07 -12.50
N LEU A 25 -10.45 3.74 -11.26
CA LEU A 25 -10.85 2.39 -10.88
C LEU A 25 -12.24 2.07 -11.41
N HIS A 26 -12.49 0.79 -11.67
CA HIS A 26 -13.83 0.31 -12.00
C HIS A 26 -14.76 0.50 -10.80
N GLU A 27 -16.07 0.61 -11.06
CA GLU A 27 -17.09 0.62 -10.01
C GLU A 27 -16.92 -0.59 -9.08
N GLY A 28 -17.14 -0.39 -7.78
CA GLY A 28 -16.92 -1.41 -6.75
C GLY A 28 -15.49 -1.49 -6.22
N TYR A 29 -14.51 -0.79 -6.81
CA TYR A 29 -13.14 -0.77 -6.30
C TYR A 29 -12.76 0.54 -5.61
N LYS A 30 -12.05 0.44 -4.47
CA LYS A 30 -11.50 1.61 -3.77
C LYS A 30 -10.03 1.46 -3.40
N LEU A 31 -9.28 2.53 -3.59
CA LEU A 31 -7.88 2.70 -3.22
C LEU A 31 -7.81 3.26 -1.79
N HIS A 32 -7.03 2.60 -0.94
CA HIS A 32 -6.84 2.99 0.45
C HIS A 32 -5.36 2.92 0.85
N PRO A 33 -4.91 3.66 1.88
CA PRO A 33 -3.76 3.24 2.67
C PRO A 33 -4.07 1.87 3.27
N LEU A 34 -3.07 1.02 3.49
CA LEU A 34 -3.25 -0.22 4.25
C LEU A 34 -3.95 0.07 5.59
N ARG A 35 -4.96 -0.73 5.93
CA ARG A 35 -5.74 -0.57 7.15
C ARG A 35 -5.42 -1.66 8.17
N SER A 36 -5.59 -1.35 9.45
CA SER A 36 -5.30 -2.29 10.54
C SER A 36 -6.11 -3.59 10.43
N LYS A 37 -7.32 -3.54 9.86
CA LYS A 37 -8.18 -4.72 9.67
C LYS A 37 -8.04 -5.40 8.31
N ASP A 38 -7.15 -4.94 7.42
CA ASP A 38 -6.93 -5.59 6.12
C ASP A 38 -6.36 -7.02 6.25
N TYR A 39 -5.85 -7.39 7.43
CA TYR A 39 -5.62 -8.79 7.80
C TYR A 39 -6.84 -9.69 7.53
N TYR A 40 -8.03 -9.23 7.94
CA TYR A 40 -9.28 -9.98 7.79
C TYR A 40 -9.83 -9.90 6.35
N ARG A 41 -9.44 -8.88 5.58
CA ARG A 41 -9.80 -8.71 4.17
C ARG A 41 -8.91 -9.48 3.20
N GLY A 42 -7.97 -10.28 3.72
CA GLY A 42 -7.18 -11.20 2.92
C GLY A 42 -5.87 -10.61 2.39
N TYR A 43 -5.34 -9.55 2.99
CA TYR A 43 -4.10 -8.90 2.54
C TYR A 43 -2.93 -9.88 2.35
N LEU A 44 -2.69 -10.75 3.34
CA LEU A 44 -1.58 -11.70 3.30
C LEU A 44 -1.77 -12.76 2.20
N GLN A 45 -3.02 -13.13 1.89
CA GLN A 45 -3.35 -14.04 0.80
C GLN A 45 -3.02 -13.41 -0.56
N VAL A 46 -3.29 -12.11 -0.75
CA VAL A 46 -2.89 -11.40 -1.97
C VAL A 46 -1.36 -11.38 -2.14
N LEU A 47 -0.61 -11.09 -1.07
CA LEU A 47 0.86 -11.14 -1.11
C LEU A 47 1.42 -12.54 -1.42
N SER A 48 0.69 -13.59 -1.04
CA SER A 48 1.14 -14.97 -1.29
C SER A 48 1.22 -15.35 -2.77
N VAL A 49 0.62 -14.55 -3.66
CA VAL A 49 0.77 -14.68 -5.12
C VAL A 49 2.18 -14.27 -5.58
N LEU A 50 2.86 -13.40 -4.84
CA LEU A 50 4.20 -12.90 -5.16
C LEU A 50 5.30 -13.80 -4.59
N THR A 51 5.22 -14.15 -3.31
CA THR A 51 6.27 -14.89 -2.60
C THR A 51 5.76 -15.61 -1.35
N GLU A 52 6.63 -16.34 -0.65
CA GLU A 52 6.31 -16.96 0.63
C GLU A 52 6.10 -15.90 1.72
N VAL A 53 4.88 -15.82 2.27
CA VAL A 53 4.52 -14.87 3.35
C VAL A 53 4.73 -15.47 4.75
N GLY A 54 4.70 -16.80 4.87
CA GLY A 54 4.74 -17.51 6.14
C GLY A 54 3.42 -17.42 6.94
N HIS A 55 3.45 -17.92 8.18
CA HIS A 55 2.28 -17.91 9.07
C HIS A 55 2.29 -16.68 9.97
N HIS A 56 1.25 -15.86 9.86
CA HIS A 56 1.04 -14.69 10.72
C HIS A 56 -0.18 -14.88 11.61
N THR A 57 -0.07 -14.51 12.88
CA THR A 57 -1.23 -14.36 13.75
C THR A 57 -1.71 -12.90 13.72
N THR A 58 -2.86 -12.64 14.31
CA THR A 58 -3.37 -11.28 14.51
C THR A 58 -2.41 -10.41 15.32
N GLU A 59 -1.72 -11.00 16.30
CA GLU A 59 -0.77 -10.30 17.16
C GLU A 59 0.50 -9.90 16.38
N THR A 60 1.04 -10.81 15.55
CA THR A 60 2.23 -10.51 14.74
C THR A 60 1.90 -9.48 13.66
N TRP A 61 0.73 -9.59 13.03
CA TRP A 61 0.20 -8.58 12.12
C TRP A 61 0.10 -7.21 12.78
N ASN A 62 -0.59 -7.12 13.93
CA ASN A 62 -0.79 -5.86 14.63
C ASN A 62 0.54 -5.21 15.04
N THR A 63 1.49 -6.01 15.51
CA THR A 63 2.83 -5.53 15.86
C THR A 63 3.54 -4.93 14.64
N GLN A 64 3.52 -5.63 13.50
CA GLN A 64 4.13 -5.16 12.26
C GLN A 64 3.44 -3.90 11.71
N PHE A 65 2.10 -3.88 11.69
CA PHE A 65 1.32 -2.73 11.25
C PHE A 65 1.64 -1.49 12.09
N GLN A 66 1.68 -1.62 13.43
CA GLN A 66 2.01 -0.50 14.31
C GLN A 66 3.46 -0.02 14.14
N TYR A 67 4.41 -0.93 13.88
CA TYR A 67 5.77 -0.55 13.52
C TYR A 67 5.80 0.30 12.25
N MET A 68 5.16 -0.16 11.17
CA MET A 68 5.13 0.57 9.91
C MET A 68 4.40 1.91 10.05
N LYS A 69 3.27 1.95 10.79
CA LYS A 69 2.51 3.19 11.07
C LYS A 69 3.32 4.22 11.85
N LYS A 70 4.19 3.79 12.76
CA LYS A 70 5.10 4.70 13.48
C LYS A 70 6.17 5.31 12.56
N HIS A 71 6.50 4.65 11.46
CA HIS A 71 7.44 5.08 10.43
C HIS A 71 6.68 5.47 9.14
N ASN A 72 5.60 6.25 9.32
CA ASN A 72 4.69 6.68 8.24
C ASN A 72 5.26 7.77 7.32
N ASP A 73 6.55 8.09 7.47
CA ASP A 73 7.38 8.86 6.55
C ASP A 73 8.21 7.95 5.62
N THR A 74 8.33 6.67 5.96
CA THR A 74 9.16 5.68 5.27
C THR A 74 8.30 4.64 4.53
N TYR A 75 7.27 4.09 5.17
CA TYR A 75 6.46 2.99 4.63
C TYR A 75 5.10 3.49 4.14
N TYR A 76 4.87 3.34 2.83
CA TYR A 76 3.59 3.65 2.21
C TYR A 76 3.06 2.43 1.47
N THR A 77 2.26 1.62 2.14
CA THR A 77 1.54 0.50 1.52
C THR A 77 0.12 0.93 1.16
N VAL A 78 -0.24 0.81 -0.11
CA VAL A 78 -1.60 1.05 -0.63
C VAL A 78 -2.27 -0.27 -0.98
N THR A 79 -3.59 -0.31 -0.81
CA THR A 79 -4.42 -1.45 -1.19
C THR A 79 -5.57 -1.00 -2.08
N ILE A 80 -5.99 -1.86 -3.01
CA ILE A 80 -7.27 -1.73 -3.69
C ILE A 80 -8.20 -2.79 -3.12
N THR A 81 -9.35 -2.38 -2.60
CA THR A 81 -10.41 -3.24 -2.07
C THR A 81 -11.49 -3.44 -3.12
N ASP A 82 -11.91 -4.69 -3.32
CA ASP A 82 -13.20 -5.03 -3.90
C ASP A 82 -14.26 -4.86 -2.81
N GLU A 83 -15.04 -3.78 -2.90
CA GLU A 83 -16.03 -3.39 -1.90
C GLU A 83 -17.28 -4.28 -1.96
N GLU A 84 -17.55 -4.98 -3.07
CA GLU A 84 -18.68 -5.90 -3.15
C GLU A 84 -18.47 -7.10 -2.21
N HIS A 85 -17.23 -7.57 -2.11
CA HIS A 85 -16.85 -8.75 -1.33
C HIS A 85 -16.13 -8.40 -0.02
N ASP A 86 -15.80 -7.13 0.22
CA ASP A 86 -14.95 -6.64 1.32
C ASP A 86 -13.59 -7.38 1.38
N ARG A 87 -12.92 -7.46 0.23
CA ARG A 87 -11.65 -8.18 0.06
C ARG A 87 -10.58 -7.34 -0.61
N ILE A 88 -9.33 -7.51 -0.21
CA ILE A 88 -8.19 -6.92 -0.91
C ILE A 88 -8.05 -7.59 -2.28
N ALA A 89 -8.01 -6.78 -3.33
CA ALA A 89 -7.85 -7.20 -4.71
C ALA A 89 -6.43 -6.94 -5.24
N ALA A 90 -5.76 -5.90 -4.74
CA ALA A 90 -4.37 -5.59 -5.09
C ALA A 90 -3.66 -4.82 -3.97
N THR A 91 -2.33 -4.89 -3.95
CA THR A 91 -1.48 -4.16 -3.02
C THR A 91 -0.16 -3.76 -3.66
N GLY A 92 0.49 -2.76 -3.07
CA GLY A 92 1.88 -2.41 -3.34
C GLY A 92 2.42 -1.45 -2.30
N THR A 93 3.74 -1.41 -2.17
CA THR A 93 4.43 -0.56 -1.20
C THR A 93 5.42 0.35 -1.91
N ILE A 94 5.56 1.59 -1.44
CA ILE A 94 6.72 2.42 -1.74
C ILE A 94 7.48 2.74 -0.45
N LEU A 95 8.79 2.47 -0.44
CA LEU A 95 9.71 2.84 0.62
C LEU A 95 10.39 4.16 0.27
N ILE A 96 10.34 5.13 1.19
CA ILE A 96 10.98 6.43 1.02
C ILE A 96 12.33 6.44 1.75
N GLU A 97 13.41 6.54 0.99
CA GLU A 97 14.79 6.53 1.48
C GLU A 97 15.40 7.93 1.40
N HIS A 98 15.86 8.45 2.54
CA HIS A 98 16.63 9.69 2.61
C HIS A 98 18.13 9.42 2.45
N LYS A 99 18.81 10.19 1.58
CA LYS A 99 20.24 10.04 1.27
C LYS A 99 20.98 11.36 1.47
N PHE A 100 22.27 11.33 1.83
CA PHE A 100 23.12 12.54 1.84
C PHE A 100 23.46 13.04 0.44
N VAL A 101 23.64 12.11 -0.50
CA VAL A 101 23.91 12.44 -1.91
C VAL A 101 22.74 13.21 -2.52
N HIS A 102 23.02 13.95 -3.61
CA HIS A 102 22.02 14.79 -4.29
C HIS A 102 21.37 15.85 -3.39
N LYS A 103 22.18 16.48 -2.51
CA LYS A 103 21.77 17.56 -1.60
C LYS A 103 20.65 17.12 -0.64
N ASN A 104 20.91 16.07 0.15
CA ASN A 104 19.89 15.44 1.00
C ASN A 104 18.71 14.87 0.21
N GLY A 105 19.00 14.21 -0.92
CA GLY A 105 17.99 13.71 -1.84
C GLY A 105 17.14 12.57 -1.25
N ILE A 106 15.92 12.44 -1.77
CA ILE A 106 14.94 11.40 -1.42
C ILE A 106 14.72 10.46 -2.62
N VAL A 107 14.73 9.15 -2.38
CA VAL A 107 14.48 8.10 -3.40
C VAL A 107 13.31 7.23 -2.96
N GLY A 108 12.43 6.86 -3.90
CA GLY A 108 11.33 5.94 -3.67
C GLY A 108 11.59 4.57 -4.29
N HIS A 109 11.40 3.50 -3.53
CA HIS A 109 11.54 2.11 -4.00
C HIS A 109 10.18 1.44 -4.01
N ILE A 110 9.71 0.99 -5.17
CA ILE A 110 8.43 0.26 -5.26
C ILE A 110 8.70 -1.23 -5.03
N GLU A 111 7.96 -1.78 -4.09
CA GLU A 111 8.11 -3.14 -3.59
C GLU A 111 6.74 -3.81 -3.52
N ASP A 112 6.73 -5.14 -3.48
CA ASP A 112 5.56 -5.97 -3.12
C ASP A 112 4.29 -5.71 -3.94
N ILE A 113 4.42 -5.45 -5.25
CA ILE A 113 3.25 -5.33 -6.13
C ILE A 113 2.61 -6.70 -6.33
N ALA A 114 1.37 -6.85 -5.85
CA ALA A 114 0.60 -8.08 -6.02
C ALA A 114 -0.86 -7.78 -6.39
N VAL A 115 -1.43 -8.62 -7.24
CA VAL A 115 -2.85 -8.58 -7.63
C VAL A 115 -3.41 -9.98 -7.44
N ASP A 116 -4.53 -10.08 -6.72
CA ASP A 116 -5.26 -11.32 -6.57
C ASP A 116 -5.60 -11.93 -7.95
N SER A 117 -5.46 -13.25 -8.09
CA SER A 117 -5.59 -13.92 -9.39
C SER A 117 -6.99 -13.77 -10.00
N SER A 118 -8.04 -13.69 -9.18
CA SER A 118 -9.42 -13.47 -9.65
C SER A 118 -9.69 -12.02 -10.10
N HIS A 119 -8.73 -11.13 -9.89
CA HIS A 119 -8.79 -9.70 -10.19
C HIS A 119 -7.84 -9.25 -11.30
N GLN A 120 -7.07 -10.18 -11.88
CA GLN A 120 -6.13 -9.88 -12.97
C GLN A 120 -6.85 -9.42 -14.25
N GLY A 121 -6.13 -8.69 -15.12
CA GLY A 121 -6.69 -8.12 -16.35
C GLY A 121 -7.53 -6.84 -16.16
N LYS A 122 -7.88 -6.47 -14.92
CA LYS A 122 -8.65 -5.25 -14.58
C LYS A 122 -7.78 -3.99 -14.40
N LYS A 123 -6.52 -4.03 -14.84
CA LYS A 123 -5.52 -2.95 -14.69
C LYS A 123 -5.22 -2.52 -13.25
N LEU A 124 -5.62 -3.27 -12.21
CA LEU A 124 -5.41 -2.89 -10.81
C LEU A 124 -3.93 -2.72 -10.46
N GLY A 125 -3.05 -3.61 -10.95
CA GLY A 125 -1.60 -3.47 -10.75
C GLY A 125 -1.03 -2.18 -11.34
N LEU A 126 -1.53 -1.74 -12.51
CA LEU A 126 -1.17 -0.44 -13.08
C LEU A 126 -1.61 0.70 -12.16
N ARG A 127 -2.83 0.64 -11.60
CA ARG A 127 -3.34 1.65 -10.67
C ARG A 127 -2.54 1.72 -9.38
N ILE A 128 -2.10 0.59 -8.84
CA ILE A 128 -1.18 0.56 -7.70
C ILE A 128 0.11 1.32 -8.04
N ILE A 129 0.75 1.03 -9.18
CA ILE A 129 2.00 1.71 -9.59
C ILE A 129 1.80 3.22 -9.74
N GLU A 130 0.69 3.65 -10.35
CA GLU A 130 0.34 5.07 -10.48
C GLU A 130 0.12 5.73 -9.12
N ALA A 131 -0.56 5.07 -8.18
CA ALA A 131 -0.74 5.56 -6.83
C ALA A 131 0.61 5.72 -6.09
N LEU A 132 1.49 4.73 -6.17
CA LEU A 132 2.81 4.79 -5.54
C LEU A 132 3.70 5.88 -6.16
N LYS A 133 3.61 6.09 -7.48
CA LYS A 133 4.27 7.21 -8.17
C LYS A 133 3.76 8.56 -7.68
N PHE A 134 2.45 8.70 -7.47
CA PHE A 134 1.89 9.91 -6.88
C PHE A 134 2.45 10.15 -5.48
N ILE A 135 2.54 9.12 -4.64
CA ILE A 135 3.14 9.23 -3.30
C ILE A 135 4.60 9.72 -3.39
N ALA A 136 5.42 9.14 -4.28
CA ALA A 136 6.80 9.57 -4.49
C ALA A 136 6.92 11.07 -4.84
N GLN A 137 5.99 11.58 -5.66
CA GLN A 137 5.95 13.00 -5.99
C GLN A 137 5.56 13.85 -4.79
N GLN A 138 4.55 13.42 -4.02
CA GLN A 138 4.08 14.15 -2.83
C GLN A 138 5.14 14.19 -1.71
N THR A 139 6.00 13.18 -1.61
CA THR A 139 7.08 13.12 -0.61
C THR A 139 8.38 13.81 -1.05
N GLY A 140 8.42 14.34 -2.28
CA GLY A 140 9.57 15.10 -2.78
C GLY A 140 10.73 14.24 -3.30
N CYS A 141 10.46 13.01 -3.75
CA CYS A 141 11.47 12.20 -4.45
C CYS A 141 12.02 12.98 -5.66
N TYR A 142 13.32 13.32 -5.62
CA TYR A 142 13.93 14.25 -6.60
C TYR A 142 14.23 13.61 -7.95
N LYS A 143 14.32 12.27 -8.01
CA LYS A 143 14.47 11.52 -9.25
C LYS A 143 13.10 11.06 -9.74
N GLY A 144 12.57 11.81 -10.71
CA GLY A 144 11.34 11.47 -11.39
C GLY A 144 11.46 10.12 -12.12
N PHE A 145 10.47 9.26 -11.90
CA PHE A 145 10.02 8.10 -12.69
C PHE A 145 11.02 7.00 -13.11
N ASP A 146 12.28 7.30 -13.43
CA ASP A 146 13.24 6.36 -14.05
C ASP A 146 14.13 5.60 -13.05
N ASP A 147 14.20 6.03 -11.79
CA ASP A 147 14.93 5.34 -10.71
C ASP A 147 14.00 4.87 -9.59
N ILE A 148 12.75 4.55 -9.93
CA ILE A 148 11.95 3.68 -9.08
C ILE A 148 12.48 2.26 -9.32
N TYR A 149 13.29 1.77 -8.39
CA TYR A 149 13.69 0.38 -8.41
C TYR A 149 12.46 -0.46 -8.09
N MET A 150 12.03 -1.26 -9.06
CA MET A 150 11.12 -2.38 -8.85
C MET A 150 12.00 -3.58 -8.52
N LYS A 151 11.97 -4.08 -7.28
CA LYS A 151 12.47 -5.43 -7.03
C LYS A 151 11.32 -6.40 -7.16
N HIS A 152 11.56 -7.45 -7.96
CA HIS A 152 10.66 -8.60 -8.11
C HIS A 152 10.88 -9.59 -6.99
#